data_AF-A0A2N8TL34-F1
#
_entry.id   AF-A0A2N8TL34-F1
#
_cell.length_a   1.000
_cell.length_b   1.000
_cell.length_c   1.000
_cell.angle_alpha   90.00
_cell.angle_beta   90.00
_cell.angle_gamma   90.00
#
_symmetry.space_group_name_H-M   'P 1'
#
loop_
_entity.id
_entity.type
_entity.pdbx_description
1 polymer ?
#
loop_
_entity_poly.entity_id
_entity_poly.type
_entity_poly.pdbx_seq_one_letter_code
_entity_poly.pdbx_strand_id
1 'polypeptide(L)' 'MYRLNVAKLLEKTAAHGDTTGWKIYRRTGISESSVYRYLKGEAQPDLNSAMRLSEAYDLDIREVMERVQIEAAA' A
#
# COMPACT_ATOMS: atom_id res chain seq x y z
N MET A 1 -14.91 -1.20 -6.10
CA MET A 1 -13.81 -0.29 -5.68
C MET A 1 -12.50 -1.05 -5.65
N TYR A 2 -11.35 -0.37 -5.60
CA TYR A 2 -10.07 -1.02 -5.27
C TYR A 2 -9.72 -0.77 -3.81
N ARG A 3 -9.10 -1.74 -3.15
CA ARG A 3 -8.62 -1.66 -1.77
C ARG A 3 -7.21 -2.21 -1.66
N LEU A 4 -6.36 -1.54 -0.90
CA LEU A 4 -5.03 -2.02 -0.55
C LEU A 4 -5.13 -3.31 0.27
N ASN A 5 -4.47 -4.37 -0.20
CA ASN A 5 -4.18 -5.57 0.56
C ASN A 5 -2.89 -5.34 1.35
N VAL A 6 -3.03 -5.05 2.64
CA VAL A 6 -1.91 -4.75 3.54
C VAL A 6 -0.97 -5.94 3.68
N ALA A 7 -1.49 -7.17 3.71
CA ALA A 7 -0.67 -8.37 3.86
C ALA A 7 0.26 -8.54 2.66
N LYS A 8 -0.28 -8.41 1.44
CA LYS A 8 0.52 -8.46 0.20
C LYS A 8 1.51 -7.30 0.11
N LEU A 9 1.11 -6.10 0.52
CA LEU A 9 2.05 -4.98 0.60
C LEU A 9 3.23 -5.32 1.52
N LEU A 10 2.96 -5.81 2.74
CA LEU A 10 4.01 -6.15 3.71
C LEU A 10 4.91 -7.29 3.22
N GLU A 11 4.35 -8.28 2.51
CA GLU A 11 5.13 -9.33 1.84
C GLU A 11 6.12 -8.72 0.83
N LYS A 12 5.63 -7.84 -0.04
CA LYS A 12 6.43 -7.16 -1.06
C LYS A 12 7.48 -6.24 -0.44
N THR A 13 7.14 -5.46 0.58
CA THR A 13 8.12 -4.58 1.24
C THR A 13 9.17 -5.38 2.02
N ALA A 14 8.77 -6.48 2.66
CA ALA A 14 9.69 -7.35 3.40
C ALA A 14 10.71 -8.03 2.47
N ALA A 15 10.33 -8.40 1.25
CA ALA A 15 11.26 -8.92 0.24
C ALA A 15 12.40 -7.93 -0.11
N HIS A 16 12.18 -6.63 0.12
CA HIS A 16 13.18 -5.57 -0.08
C HIS A 16 13.89 -5.16 1.24
N GLY A 17 13.67 -5.89 2.33
CA GLY A 17 14.25 -5.62 3.66
C GLY A 17 13.46 -4.60 4.52
N ASP A 18 12.29 -4.17 4.04
CA ASP A 18 11.45 -3.15 4.68
C ASP A 18 10.33 -3.80 5.51
N THR A 19 10.66 -4.15 6.76
CA THR A 19 9.76 -4.83 7.69
C THR A 19 9.02 -3.90 8.66
N THR A 20 9.22 -2.59 8.56
CA THR A 20 8.56 -1.59 9.41
C THR A 20 8.04 -0.43 8.58
N GLY A 21 6.94 0.21 9.03
CA GLY A 21 6.40 1.41 8.38
C GLY A 21 7.44 2.54 8.27
N TRP A 22 8.37 2.61 9.22
CA TRP A 22 9.52 3.53 9.17
C TRP A 22 10.37 3.36 7.90
N LYS A 23 10.74 2.11 7.56
CA LYS A 23 11.52 1.83 6.35
C LYS A 23 10.72 2.16 5.09
N ILE A 24 9.42 1.84 5.10
CA ILE A 24 8.52 2.09 3.97
C ILE A 24 8.41 3.58 3.66
N TYR A 25 8.16 4.44 4.66
CA TYR A 25 8.06 5.88 4.39
C TYR A 25 9.40 6.46 3.93
N ARG A 26 10.52 6.01 4.51
CA ARG A 26 11.87 6.46 4.13
C ARG A 26 12.20 6.12 2.68
N ARG A 27 11.80 4.93 2.21
CA ARG A 27 12.04 4.50 0.83
C ARG A 27 11.11 5.17 -0.17
N THR A 28 9.83 5.28 0.17
CA THR A 28 8.78 5.70 -0.77
C THR A 28 8.56 7.21 -0.82
N GLY A 29 9.00 7.95 0.22
CA GLY A 29 8.69 9.38 0.35
C GLY A 29 7.21 9.68 0.63
N ILE A 30 6.39 8.67 0.92
CA ILE A 30 5.04 8.84 1.47
C ILE A 30 5.19 9.37 2.91
N SER A 31 4.27 10.21 3.37
CA SER A 31 4.33 10.68 4.76
C SER A 31 4.20 9.52 5.74
N GLU A 32 4.96 9.57 6.84
CA GLU A 32 4.96 8.51 7.85
C GLU A 32 3.55 8.22 8.38
N SER A 33 2.79 9.27 8.69
CA SER A 33 1.39 9.14 9.13
C SER A 33 0.52 8.41 8.09
N SER A 34 0.64 8.74 6.79
CA SER A 34 -0.11 8.03 5.75
C SER A 34 0.27 6.56 5.67
N VAL A 35 1.56 6.22 5.72
CA VAL A 35 2.02 4.82 5.74
C VAL A 35 1.39 4.06 6.89
N TYR A 36 1.42 4.57 8.12
CA TYR A 36 0.82 3.88 9.26
C TYR A 36 -0.69 3.72 9.13
N ARG A 37 -1.42 4.73 8.63
CA ARG A 37 -2.86 4.58 8.37
C ARG A 37 -3.15 3.53 7.28
N TYR A 38 -2.30 3.44 6.25
CA TYR A 38 -2.42 2.39 5.23
C TYR A 38 -2.23 1.00 5.84
N LEU A 39 -1.17 0.82 6.66
CA LEU A 39 -0.88 -0.45 7.32
C LEU A 39 -1.96 -0.86 8.33
N LYS A 40 -2.68 0.09 8.93
CA LYS A 40 -3.83 -0.18 9.79
C LYS A 40 -5.15 -0.35 9.03
N GLY A 41 -5.15 -0.12 7.71
CA GLY A 41 -6.37 -0.12 6.89
C GLY A 41 -7.31 1.05 7.15
N GLU A 42 -6.84 2.09 7.85
CA GLU A 42 -7.59 3.32 8.19
C GLU A 42 -7.68 4.28 6.99
N ALA A 43 -6.79 4.15 6.00
CA ALA A 43 -6.78 4.95 4.80
C ALA A 43 -6.39 4.12 3.56
N GLN A 44 -6.72 4.64 2.39
CA GLN A 44 -6.27 4.11 1.10
C GLN A 44 -5.20 5.02 0.50
N PRO A 45 -4.20 4.47 -0.20
CA PRO A 45 -3.27 5.28 -0.97
C PRO A 45 -4.01 6.02 -2.08
N ASP A 46 -3.72 7.30 -2.23
CA ASP A 46 -4.07 8.02 -3.46
C ASP A 46 -3.21 7.53 -4.63
N LEU A 47 -3.51 7.99 -5.84
CA LEU A 47 -2.78 7.57 -7.04
C LEU A 47 -1.27 7.84 -6.91
N ASN A 48 -0.86 9.00 -6.41
CA ASN A 48 0.55 9.35 -6.27
C ASN A 48 1.27 8.43 -5.27
N SER A 49 0.64 8.13 -4.15
CA SER A 49 1.17 7.23 -3.13
C SER A 49 1.24 5.79 -3.65
N ALA A 50 0.24 5.37 -4.41
CA ALA A 50 0.22 4.06 -5.06
C ALA A 50 1.35 3.92 -6.10
N MET A 51 1.58 4.95 -6.93
CA MET A 51 2.69 4.97 -7.89
C MET A 51 4.05 4.98 -7.19
N ARG A 52 4.21 5.73 -6.08
CA ARG A 52 5.44 5.70 -5.27
C ARG A 52 5.74 4.32 -4.70
N LEU A 53 4.72 3.57 -4.28
CA LEU A 53 4.90 2.18 -3.84
C LEU A 53 5.36 1.29 -5.00
N SER A 54 4.76 1.45 -6.18
CA SER A 54 5.12 0.71 -7.39
C SER A 54 6.58 0.95 -7.78
N GLU A 55 7.01 2.21 -7.84
CA GLU A 55 8.39 2.58 -8.19
C GLU A 55 9.41 2.14 -7.13
N ALA A 56 9.12 2.35 -5.84
CA ALA A 56 10.06 2.08 -4.76
C ALA A 56 10.34 0.58 -4.55
N TYR A 57 9.38 -0.27 -4.89
CA TYR A 57 9.45 -1.73 -4.71
C TYR A 57 9.44 -2.50 -6.03
N ASP A 58 9.55 -1.83 -7.17
CA ASP A 58 9.51 -2.45 -8.50
C ASP A 58 8.36 -3.48 -8.65
N LEU A 59 7.16 -3.06 -8.24
CA LEU A 59 5.96 -3.91 -8.22
C LEU A 59 4.87 -3.36 -9.12
N ASP A 60 4.08 -4.25 -9.73
CA ASP A 60 2.82 -3.86 -10.33
C ASP A 60 1.82 -3.55 -9.21
N ILE A 61 1.32 -2.32 -9.17
CA ILE A 61 0.40 -1.86 -8.13
C ILE A 61 -0.88 -2.71 -8.03
N ARG A 62 -1.27 -3.39 -9.12
CA ARG A 62 -2.41 -4.33 -9.16
C ARG A 62 -2.19 -5.59 -8.33
N GLU A 63 -0.95 -5.91 -7.97
CA GLU A 63 -0.63 -7.02 -7.07
C GLU A 63 -1.06 -6.75 -5.63
N VAL A 64 -1.06 -5.46 -5.23
CA VAL A 64 -1.41 -5.03 -3.87
C VAL A 64 -2.72 -4.26 -3.79
N MET A 65 -3.29 -3.82 -4.91
CA MET A 65 -4.60 -3.17 -4.97
C MET A 65 -5.66 -4.14 -5.52
N GLU A 66 -6.52 -4.65 -4.65
CA GLU A 66 -7.52 -5.66 -4.98
C GLU A 66 -8.87 -5.06 -5.33
N ARG A 67 -9.54 -5.60 -6.35
CA ARG A 67 -10.91 -5.23 -6.69
C ARG A 67 -11.87 -5.84 -5.69
N VAL A 68 -12.54 -4.98 -4.92
CA VAL A 68 -13.62 -5.35 -4.01
C VAL A 68 -14.96 -5.10 -4.69
N GLN A 69 -15.79 -6.14 -4.73
CA GLN A 69 -17.19 -6.01 -5.14
C GLN A 69 -17.91 -5.17 -4.09
N ILE A 70 -18.51 -4.06 -4.54
CA ILE A 70 -19.45 -3.35 -3.69
C ILE A 70 -20.79 -3.98 -4.01
N GLU A 71 -21.29 -4.83 -3.12
CA GLU A 71 -22.70 -5.21 -3.18
C GLU A 71 -23.49 -3.91 -2.99
N ALA A 72 -24.24 -3.51 -4.03
CA ALA A 72 -25.17 -2.41 -3.90
C ALA A 72 -26.15 -2.80 -2.79
N ALA A 73 -26.16 -2.03 -1.71
CA ALA A 73 -27.24 -2.14 -0.73
C ALA A 73 -28.55 -1.92 -1.49
N ALA A 74 -29.37 -2.97 -1.54
CA ALA A 74 -30.70 -2.94 -2.13
C ALA A 74 -31.65 -2.06 -1.32
#